data_AF-A0A954MQE0-F1
#
_entry.id   AF-A0A954MQE0-F1
#
_cell.length_a   1.000
_cell.length_b   1.000
_cell.length_c   1.000
_cell.angle_alpha   90.00
_cell.angle_beta   90.00
_cell.angle_gamma   90.00
#
_symmetry.space_group_name_H-M   'P 1'
#
loop_
_entity.id
_entity.type
_entity.pdbx_description
1 polymer ?
#
loop_
_entity_poly.entity_id
_entity_poly.type
_entity_poly.pdbx_seq_one_letter_code
_entity_poly.pdbx_strand_id
1 'polypeptide(L)'
;MKSHIHSAWNRFLQEMELAKNYHMPYLLDGIGAATFRNPLLDFLLPSLLYVNMVAILDEALIRFIDVRGLTVPKKKYRNSLHGRIEFLNDKLSIDNYSELQSIRDLRNKLAHEVSEHATWETLDADSNTIDKELRHLGFVGERKDYKYFGERSAMYDCGEPNILSAQDYHFGVKHDDQVTMEFSFTKKIHKSNG
;
A
#
# COMPACT_ATOMS: atom_id res chain seq x y z
N MET A 1 -4.42 -17.60 -15.22
CA MET A 1 -4.65 -17.61 -13.75
C MET A 1 -3.82 -16.49 -13.16
N LYS A 2 -4.42 -15.40 -12.69
CA LYS A 2 -3.65 -14.31 -12.05
C LYS A 2 -3.04 -14.84 -10.75
N SER A 3 -1.74 -14.66 -10.55
CA SER A 3 -1.07 -15.13 -9.34
C SER A 3 -1.62 -14.39 -8.11
N HIS A 4 -1.66 -15.05 -6.95
CA HIS A 4 -2.00 -14.41 -5.68
C HIS A 4 -1.14 -13.14 -5.44
N ILE A 5 0.16 -13.23 -5.77
CA ILE A 5 1.13 -12.12 -5.71
C ILE A 5 0.69 -10.93 -6.57
N HIS A 6 0.20 -11.16 -7.80
CA HIS A 6 -0.29 -10.09 -8.67
C HIS A 6 -1.43 -9.30 -8.01
N SER A 7 -2.37 -10.00 -7.38
CA SER A 7 -3.52 -9.37 -6.74
C SER A 7 -3.10 -8.64 -5.46
N ALA A 8 -2.22 -9.25 -4.66
CA ALA A 8 -1.66 -8.65 -3.45
C ALA A 8 -0.85 -7.38 -3.76
N TRP A 9 0.00 -7.41 -4.78
CA TRP A 9 0.79 -6.23 -5.19
C TRP A 9 -0.10 -5.08 -5.66
N ASN A 10 -1.10 -5.36 -6.50
CA ASN A 10 -2.04 -4.33 -6.92
C ASN A 10 -2.83 -3.73 -5.75
N ARG A 11 -3.26 -4.58 -4.81
CA ARG A 11 -3.96 -4.13 -3.61
C ARG A 11 -3.05 -3.21 -2.78
N PHE A 12 -1.80 -3.60 -2.57
CA PHE A 12 -0.80 -2.78 -1.89
C PHE A 12 -0.62 -1.40 -2.55
N LEU A 13 -0.51 -1.34 -3.88
CA LEU A 13 -0.37 -0.07 -4.60
C LEU A 13 -1.60 0.86 -4.41
N GLN A 14 -2.81 0.29 -4.43
CA GLN A 14 -4.03 1.07 -4.17
C GLN A 14 -4.08 1.56 -2.71
N GLU A 15 -3.71 0.71 -1.75
CA GLU A 15 -3.65 1.09 -0.33
C GLU A 15 -2.61 2.17 -0.07
N MET A 16 -1.45 2.09 -0.73
CA MET A 16 -0.41 3.12 -0.67
C MET A 16 -0.92 4.45 -1.22
N GLU A 17 -1.62 4.45 -2.36
CA GLU A 17 -2.19 5.67 -2.94
C GLU A 17 -3.26 6.29 -2.04
N LEU A 18 -4.15 5.48 -1.46
CA LEU A 18 -5.12 5.96 -0.47
C LEU A 18 -4.45 6.53 0.76
N ALA A 19 -3.43 5.85 1.27
CA ALA A 19 -2.73 6.26 2.48
C ALA A 19 -2.00 7.59 2.25
N LYS A 20 -1.39 7.84 1.09
CA LYS A 20 -0.82 9.17 0.77
C LYS A 20 -1.87 10.28 0.79
N ASN A 21 -3.11 9.93 0.46
CA ASN A 21 -4.23 10.84 0.33
C ASN A 21 -5.24 10.74 1.49
N TYR A 22 -4.86 10.19 2.66
CA TYR A 22 -5.82 9.97 3.78
C TYR A 22 -6.50 11.25 4.27
N HIS A 23 -5.88 12.41 4.05
CA HIS A 23 -6.37 13.70 4.49
C HIS A 23 -7.36 14.32 3.50
N MET A 24 -7.39 13.83 2.26
CA MET A 24 -8.21 14.39 1.18
C MET A 24 -9.73 14.28 1.43
N PRO A 25 -10.27 13.23 2.07
CA PRO A 25 -11.69 13.20 2.43
C PRO A 25 -12.14 14.39 3.29
N TYR A 26 -11.26 14.94 4.14
CA TYR A 26 -11.60 16.11 4.96
C TYR A 26 -11.75 17.39 4.12
N LEU A 27 -11.10 17.49 2.97
CA LEU A 27 -11.29 18.63 2.04
C LEU A 27 -12.70 18.68 1.46
N LEU A 28 -13.36 17.53 1.37
CA LEU A 28 -14.72 17.44 0.85
C LEU A 28 -15.74 18.13 1.77
N ASP A 29 -15.40 18.53 3.00
CA ASP A 29 -16.34 19.17 3.93
C ASP A 29 -16.57 20.68 3.69
N GLY A 30 -15.69 21.38 2.96
CA GLY A 30 -15.89 22.79 2.56
C GLY A 30 -15.56 23.87 3.60
N ILE A 31 -15.25 25.08 3.08
CA ILE A 31 -14.80 26.36 3.68
C ILE A 31 -14.16 26.26 5.09
N GLY A 32 -12.82 26.22 5.11
CA GLY A 32 -12.03 26.23 6.34
C GLY A 32 -11.58 24.86 6.83
N ALA A 33 -11.97 23.77 6.14
CA ALA A 33 -11.37 22.47 6.32
C ALA A 33 -9.89 22.52 5.87
N ALA A 34 -9.00 22.82 6.82
CA ALA A 34 -7.58 22.68 6.62
C ALA A 34 -7.29 21.22 6.24
N THR A 35 -6.41 21.01 5.26
CA THR A 35 -5.78 19.71 5.03
C THR A 35 -4.93 19.37 6.25
N PHE A 36 -5.57 18.92 7.32
CA PHE A 36 -4.84 18.48 8.49
C PHE A 36 -4.25 17.11 8.15
N ARG A 37 -2.99 17.13 7.75
CA ARG A 37 -2.16 15.94 7.78
C ARG A 37 -1.84 15.66 9.24
N ASN A 38 -2.30 14.53 9.73
CA ASN A 38 -2.00 14.09 11.08
C ASN A 38 -0.53 13.63 11.11
N PRO A 39 0.36 14.32 11.83
CA PRO A 39 1.79 13.98 11.84
C PRO A 39 2.05 12.56 12.34
N LEU A 40 1.20 12.05 13.25
CA LEU A 40 1.30 10.68 13.73
C LEU A 40 0.99 9.68 12.62
N LEU A 41 -0.01 9.95 11.77
CA LEU A 41 -0.30 9.09 10.62
C LEU A 41 0.79 9.17 9.57
N ASP A 42 1.32 10.37 9.28
CA ASP A 42 2.44 10.53 8.35
C ASP A 42 3.71 9.82 8.84
N PHE A 43 3.90 9.72 10.15
CA PHE A 43 5.00 8.98 10.77
C PHE A 43 4.79 7.46 10.72
N LEU A 44 3.58 6.96 11.02
CA LEU A 44 3.31 5.53 11.16
C LEU A 44 3.03 4.82 9.84
N LEU A 45 2.26 5.43 8.94
CA LEU A 45 1.75 4.77 7.74
C LEU A 45 2.85 4.23 6.81
N PRO A 46 3.93 4.97 6.51
CA PRO A 46 4.95 4.45 5.61
C PRO A 46 5.59 3.16 6.15
N SER A 47 5.91 3.12 7.45
CA SER A 47 6.51 1.95 8.10
C SER A 47 5.58 0.73 8.07
N LEU A 48 4.28 0.93 8.32
CA LEU A 48 3.29 -0.16 8.25
C LEU A 48 3.16 -0.73 6.83
N LEU A 49 3.08 0.15 5.83
CA LEU A 49 3.04 -0.24 4.42
C LEU A 49 4.34 -0.90 3.98
N TYR A 50 5.48 -0.45 4.49
CA TYR A 50 6.79 -1.02 4.21
C TYR A 50 6.88 -2.49 4.64
N VAL A 51 6.39 -2.81 5.84
CA VAL A 51 6.34 -4.20 6.32
C VAL A 51 5.48 -5.07 5.40
N ASN A 52 4.31 -4.56 4.97
CA ASN A 52 3.42 -5.27 4.04
C ASN A 52 4.09 -5.49 2.68
N MET A 53 4.72 -4.46 2.12
CA MET A 53 5.46 -4.50 0.87
C MET A 53 6.53 -5.61 0.87
N VAL A 54 7.32 -5.69 1.94
CA VAL A 54 8.38 -6.70 2.10
C VAL A 54 7.80 -8.11 2.32
N ALA A 55 6.65 -8.24 2.96
CA ALA A 55 5.96 -9.52 3.09
C ALA A 55 5.50 -10.06 1.74
N ILE A 56 4.98 -9.20 0.84
CA ILE A 56 4.60 -9.57 -0.52
C ILE A 56 5.83 -10.04 -1.32
N LEU A 57 6.95 -9.32 -1.22
CA LEU A 57 8.21 -9.75 -1.83
C LEU A 57 8.62 -11.14 -1.32
N ASP A 58 8.62 -11.35 -0.01
CA ASP A 58 9.04 -12.62 0.58
C ASP A 58 8.18 -13.80 0.10
N GLU A 59 6.85 -13.62 0.05
CA GLU A 59 5.94 -14.62 -0.51
C GLU A 59 6.21 -14.88 -2.00
N ALA A 60 6.51 -13.84 -2.77
CA ALA A 60 6.85 -13.98 -4.18
C ALA A 60 8.13 -14.80 -4.38
N LEU A 61 9.18 -14.55 -3.59
CA LEU A 61 10.42 -15.32 -3.66
C LEU A 61 10.22 -16.78 -3.29
N ILE A 62 9.42 -17.07 -2.25
CA ILE A 62 9.05 -18.45 -1.88
C ILE A 62 8.37 -19.14 -3.06
N ARG A 63 7.33 -18.52 -3.63
CA ARG A 63 6.60 -19.10 -4.77
C ARG A 63 7.49 -19.28 -5.99
N PHE A 64 8.42 -18.38 -6.24
CA PHE A 64 9.33 -18.46 -7.39
C PHE A 64 10.25 -19.69 -7.29
N ILE A 65 10.82 -19.89 -6.11
CA ILE A 65 11.63 -21.07 -5.78
C ILE A 65 10.81 -22.34 -5.98
N ASP A 66 9.59 -22.38 -5.44
CA ASP A 66 8.70 -23.54 -5.52
C ASP A 66 8.30 -23.88 -6.97
N VAL A 67 7.86 -22.88 -7.74
CA VAL A 67 7.42 -23.06 -9.15
C VAL A 67 8.57 -23.53 -10.04
N ARG A 68 9.80 -23.13 -9.74
CA ARG A 68 11.00 -23.58 -10.47
C ARG A 68 11.52 -24.94 -10.00
N GLY A 69 10.88 -25.58 -9.01
CA GLY A 69 11.32 -26.84 -8.43
C GLY A 69 12.69 -26.73 -7.73
N LEU A 70 13.07 -25.52 -7.31
CA LEU A 70 14.33 -25.28 -6.63
C LEU A 70 14.19 -25.65 -5.15
N THR A 71 15.26 -26.19 -4.58
CA THR A 71 15.33 -26.48 -3.13
C THR A 71 16.44 -25.64 -2.52
N VAL A 72 16.09 -24.81 -1.53
CA VAL A 72 17.06 -23.99 -0.78
C VAL A 72 17.89 -24.89 0.15
N PRO A 73 19.21 -25.05 -0.06
CA PRO A 73 20.04 -25.90 0.78
C PRO A 73 20.16 -25.31 2.21
N LYS A 74 19.46 -25.92 3.18
CA LYS A 74 19.39 -25.45 4.58
C LYS A 74 20.74 -25.28 5.28
N LYS A 75 21.78 -25.99 4.81
CA LYS A 75 23.16 -25.87 5.36
C LYS A 75 23.87 -24.59 4.93
N LYS A 76 23.55 -24.05 3.75
CA LYS A 76 24.21 -22.87 3.19
C LYS A 76 23.37 -21.61 3.40
N TYR A 77 22.04 -21.72 3.31
CA TYR A 77 21.14 -20.58 3.43
C TYR A 77 20.12 -20.79 4.54
N ARG A 78 19.85 -19.72 5.32
CA ARG A 78 18.81 -19.74 6.36
C ARG A 78 17.42 -19.74 5.73
N ASN A 79 16.43 -20.33 6.42
CA ASN A 79 15.02 -20.24 6.01
C ASN A 79 14.44 -18.86 6.37
N SER A 80 14.93 -17.82 5.71
CA SER A 80 14.55 -16.43 5.92
C SER A 80 14.56 -15.66 4.59
N LEU A 81 13.98 -14.46 4.57
CA LEU A 81 14.00 -13.59 3.40
C LEU A 81 15.44 -13.35 2.93
N HIS A 82 16.36 -13.07 3.86
CA HIS A 82 17.78 -12.93 3.57
C HIS A 82 18.37 -14.16 2.85
N GLY A 83 18.14 -15.36 3.39
CA GLY A 83 18.67 -16.58 2.79
C GLY A 83 18.04 -16.89 1.43
N ARG A 84 16.79 -16.49 1.19
CA ARG A 84 16.13 -16.60 -0.12
C ARG A 84 16.72 -15.63 -1.14
N ILE A 85 16.97 -14.38 -0.76
CA ILE A 85 17.63 -13.38 -1.62
C ILE A 85 19.05 -13.86 -1.99
N GLU A 86 19.84 -14.32 -1.02
CA GLU A 86 21.18 -14.87 -1.28
C GLU A 86 21.15 -16.11 -2.18
N PHE A 87 20.24 -17.04 -1.91
CA PHE A 87 20.09 -18.25 -2.72
C PHE A 87 19.75 -17.93 -4.18
N LEU A 88 18.80 -17.02 -4.40
CA LEU A 88 18.37 -16.64 -5.75
C LEU A 88 19.45 -15.85 -6.48
N ASN A 89 20.21 -14.99 -5.79
CA ASN A 89 21.38 -14.33 -6.35
C ASN A 89 22.43 -15.33 -6.85
N ASP A 90 22.76 -16.32 -6.03
CA ASP A 90 23.74 -17.35 -6.38
C ASP A 90 23.29 -18.27 -7.53
N LYS A 91 21.98 -18.45 -7.74
CA LYS A 91 21.43 -19.43 -8.70
C LYS A 91 20.93 -18.84 -10.00
N LEU A 92 20.31 -17.67 -9.95
CA LEU A 92 19.55 -17.10 -11.06
C LEU A 92 19.87 -15.63 -11.31
N SER A 93 20.80 -15.03 -10.54
CA SER A 93 21.23 -13.63 -10.65
C SER A 93 20.04 -12.67 -10.68
N ILE A 94 19.43 -12.46 -9.51
CA ILE A 94 18.44 -11.39 -9.33
C ILE A 94 19.08 -10.03 -9.64
N ASP A 95 18.35 -9.18 -10.37
CA ASP A 95 18.90 -7.94 -10.93
C ASP A 95 19.25 -6.92 -9.81
N ASN A 96 18.48 -6.91 -8.72
CA ASN A 96 18.55 -5.86 -7.70
C ASN A 96 19.02 -6.35 -6.32
N TYR A 97 20.01 -7.27 -6.29
CA TYR A 97 20.43 -7.93 -5.05
C TYR A 97 20.73 -6.96 -3.88
N SER A 98 21.54 -5.93 -4.13
CA SER A 98 22.00 -5.00 -3.08
C SER A 98 20.85 -4.18 -2.49
N GLU A 99 19.95 -3.73 -3.35
CA GLU A 99 18.77 -2.95 -3.00
C GLU A 99 17.77 -3.82 -2.22
N LEU A 100 17.54 -5.06 -2.65
CA LEU A 100 16.66 -6.00 -1.95
C LEU A 100 17.20 -6.37 -0.55
N GLN A 101 18.53 -6.50 -0.42
CA GLN A 101 19.15 -6.69 0.90
C GLN A 101 18.95 -5.45 1.78
N SER A 102 19.12 -4.24 1.23
CA SER A 102 18.89 -2.97 1.97
C SER A 102 17.44 -2.84 2.43
N ILE A 103 16.49 -3.17 1.57
CA ILE A 103 15.05 -3.16 1.87
C ILE A 103 14.72 -4.13 3.01
N ARG A 104 15.25 -5.35 2.93
CA ARG A 104 15.09 -6.35 4.00
C ARG A 104 15.72 -5.88 5.31
N ASP A 105 16.88 -5.22 5.27
CA ASP A 105 17.50 -4.68 6.49
C ASP A 105 16.66 -3.59 7.13
N LEU A 106 16.14 -2.65 6.34
CA LEU A 106 15.24 -1.62 6.86
C LEU A 106 14.01 -2.26 7.50
N ARG A 107 13.37 -3.26 6.86
CA ARG A 107 12.24 -3.97 7.48
C ARG A 107 12.61 -4.60 8.81
N ASN A 108 13.78 -5.23 8.92
CA ASN A 108 14.24 -5.83 10.17
C ASN A 108 14.45 -4.77 11.26
N LYS A 109 15.03 -3.62 10.91
CA LYS A 109 15.15 -2.48 11.81
C LYS A 109 13.80 -1.98 12.30
N LEU A 110 12.84 -1.75 11.39
CA LEU A 110 11.47 -1.35 11.74
C LEU A 110 10.79 -2.32 12.72
N ALA A 111 11.14 -3.61 12.68
CA ALA A 111 10.57 -4.62 13.57
C ALA A 111 11.24 -4.71 14.95
N HIS A 112 12.46 -4.18 15.11
CA HIS A 112 13.29 -4.38 16.30
C HIS A 112 13.76 -3.08 16.98
N GLU A 113 13.75 -1.96 16.27
CA GLU A 113 14.26 -0.67 16.72
C GLU A 113 13.13 0.35 16.80
N VAL A 114 12.90 0.92 17.99
CA VAL A 114 11.78 1.85 18.24
C VAL A 114 11.98 3.21 17.57
N SER A 115 13.23 3.59 17.29
CA SER A 115 13.59 4.87 16.65
C SER A 115 13.52 4.87 15.13
N GLU A 116 13.50 3.68 14.53
CA GLU A 116 13.57 3.54 13.07
C GLU A 116 12.18 3.67 12.46
N HIS A 117 12.10 4.40 11.35
CA HIS A 117 10.86 4.60 10.61
C HIS A 117 11.16 4.74 9.12
N ALA A 118 10.24 4.29 8.28
CA ALA A 118 10.26 4.58 6.85
C ALA A 118 9.61 5.95 6.61
N THR A 119 10.10 6.67 5.61
CA THR A 119 9.41 7.86 5.08
C THR A 119 8.62 7.48 3.82
N TRP A 120 7.76 8.39 3.36
CA TRP A 120 7.03 8.20 2.10
C TRP A 120 7.97 8.08 0.90
N GLU A 121 9.06 8.85 0.89
CA GLU A 121 10.08 8.84 -0.16
C GLU A 121 10.82 7.50 -0.21
N THR A 122 11.21 6.97 0.95
CA THR A 122 11.85 5.65 1.06
C THR A 122 10.90 4.54 0.64
N LEU A 123 9.64 4.58 1.10
CA LEU A 123 8.63 3.61 0.69
C LEU A 123 8.42 3.65 -0.84
N ASP A 124 8.35 4.83 -1.45
CA ASP A 124 8.17 4.97 -2.89
C ASP A 124 9.33 4.41 -3.68
N ALA A 125 10.56 4.80 -3.32
CA ALA A 125 11.77 4.31 -3.96
C ALA A 125 11.86 2.77 -3.88
N ASP A 126 11.64 2.21 -2.69
CA ASP A 126 11.75 0.77 -2.47
C ASP A 126 10.58 -0.01 -3.10
N SER A 127 9.39 0.59 -3.18
CA SER A 127 8.28 0.01 -3.94
C SER A 127 8.60 -0.12 -5.42
N ASN A 128 9.34 0.84 -6.00
CA ASN A 128 9.77 0.78 -7.39
C ASN A 128 10.82 -0.32 -7.61
N THR A 129 11.73 -0.51 -6.66
CA THR A 129 12.70 -1.61 -6.69
C THR A 129 11.98 -2.96 -6.64
N ILE A 130 11.04 -3.15 -5.70
CA ILE A 130 10.26 -4.40 -5.60
C ILE A 130 9.40 -4.62 -6.83
N ASP A 131 8.74 -3.58 -7.38
CA ASP A 131 7.96 -3.71 -8.61
C ASP A 131 8.80 -4.25 -9.77
N LYS A 132 9.99 -3.69 -9.98
CA LYS A 132 10.93 -4.14 -11.02
C LYS A 132 11.31 -5.60 -10.83
N GLU A 133 11.60 -6.00 -9.60
CA GLU A 133 11.95 -7.39 -9.29
C GLU A 133 10.75 -8.33 -9.52
N LEU A 134 9.56 -7.98 -9.04
CA LEU A 134 8.35 -8.79 -9.24
C LEU A 134 7.99 -8.94 -10.72
N ARG A 135 8.27 -7.92 -11.53
CA ARG A 135 8.14 -7.98 -13.00
C ARG A 135 9.18 -8.90 -13.61
N HIS A 136 10.44 -8.77 -13.21
CA HIS A 136 11.54 -9.63 -13.67
C HIS A 136 11.21 -11.11 -13.39
N LEU A 137 10.69 -11.41 -12.21
CA LEU A 137 10.26 -12.77 -11.81
C LEU A 137 8.95 -13.23 -12.49
N GLY A 138 8.28 -12.35 -13.24
CA GLY A 138 7.05 -12.66 -13.98
C GLY A 138 5.78 -12.75 -13.12
N PHE A 139 5.80 -12.22 -11.89
CA PHE A 139 4.62 -12.20 -11.01
C PHE A 139 3.65 -11.08 -11.34
N VAL A 140 4.15 -9.93 -11.78
CA VAL A 140 3.36 -8.75 -12.10
C VAL A 140 3.68 -8.24 -13.51
N GLY A 141 2.71 -7.56 -14.12
CA GLY A 141 2.85 -6.94 -15.43
C GLY A 141 3.33 -5.50 -15.31
N GLU A 142 2.93 -4.66 -16.26
CA GLU A 142 3.16 -3.22 -16.14
C GLU A 142 2.51 -2.65 -14.87
N ARG A 143 3.23 -1.73 -14.22
CA ARG A 143 2.76 -1.05 -13.01
C ARG A 143 1.62 -0.12 -13.38
N LYS A 144 0.48 -0.30 -12.70
CA LYS A 144 -0.69 0.55 -12.90
C LYS A 144 -0.52 1.90 -12.24
N ASP A 145 -0.94 2.95 -12.94
CA ASP A 145 -1.07 4.31 -12.42
C ASP A 145 -2.41 4.44 -11.70
N TYR A 146 -2.37 4.29 -10.37
CA TYR A 146 -3.51 4.43 -9.48
C TYR A 146 -3.61 5.86 -8.98
N LYS A 147 -4.81 6.44 -9.05
CA LYS A 147 -5.06 7.84 -8.64
C LYS A 147 -6.17 7.93 -7.62
N TYR A 148 -5.94 8.70 -6.57
CA TYR A 148 -6.99 9.06 -5.63
C TYR A 148 -8.14 9.83 -6.34
N PHE A 149 -9.36 9.57 -5.91
CA PHE A 149 -10.52 10.41 -6.21
C PHE A 149 -11.35 10.66 -4.95
N GLY A 150 -12.05 11.79 -4.94
CA GLY A 150 -12.98 12.17 -3.87
C GLY A 150 -14.09 13.05 -4.43
N GLU A 151 -15.32 12.69 -4.15
CA GLU A 151 -16.54 13.30 -4.66
C GLU A 151 -17.56 13.42 -3.51
N ARG A 152 -18.45 14.41 -3.60
CA ARG A 152 -19.55 14.61 -2.63
C ARG A 152 -20.82 14.99 -3.37
N SER A 153 -21.97 14.56 -2.85
CA SER A 153 -23.27 15.00 -3.35
C SER A 153 -23.52 16.47 -3.00
N ALA A 154 -24.53 17.07 -3.63
CA ALA A 154 -25.18 18.26 -3.06
C ALA A 154 -25.83 17.89 -1.72
N MET A 155 -26.01 18.87 -0.83
CA MET A 155 -26.82 18.66 0.37
C MET A 155 -28.27 18.39 -0.04
N TYR A 156 -28.92 17.42 0.60
CA TYR A 156 -30.30 17.05 0.34
C TYR A 156 -31.09 16.84 1.64
N ASP A 157 -32.42 16.93 1.54
CA ASP A 157 -33.33 16.55 2.62
C ASP A 157 -33.50 15.03 2.62
N CYS A 158 -33.21 14.37 3.74
CA CYS A 158 -33.35 12.92 3.88
C CYS A 158 -34.67 12.49 4.55
N GLY A 159 -35.53 13.43 4.97
CA GLY A 159 -36.83 13.14 5.57
C GLY A 159 -36.78 12.53 6.98
N GLU A 160 -35.61 12.37 7.58
CA GLU A 160 -35.46 11.82 8.94
C GLU A 160 -35.77 12.86 10.02
N PRO A 161 -36.52 12.50 11.09
CA PRO A 161 -36.73 13.39 12.23
C PRO A 161 -35.40 13.86 12.86
N ASN A 162 -35.33 15.14 13.21
CA ASN A 162 -34.14 15.80 13.80
C ASN A 162 -32.90 15.93 12.90
N ILE A 163 -32.99 15.53 11.62
CA ILE A 163 -31.97 15.84 10.61
C ILE A 163 -32.41 17.08 9.83
N LEU A 164 -31.47 18.00 9.61
CA LEU A 164 -31.65 19.21 8.81
C LEU A 164 -31.33 18.95 7.34
N SER A 165 -30.23 18.25 7.09
CA SER A 165 -29.79 17.84 5.76
C SER A 165 -28.80 16.68 5.84
N ALA A 166 -28.64 15.99 4.72
CA ALA A 166 -27.65 14.94 4.53
C ALA A 166 -26.76 15.26 3.33
N GLN A 167 -25.58 14.65 3.31
CA GLN A 167 -24.63 14.73 2.21
C GLN A 167 -23.86 13.42 2.10
N ASP A 168 -23.77 12.88 0.87
CA ASP A 168 -23.06 11.65 0.59
C ASP A 168 -21.64 11.94 0.12
N TYR A 169 -20.70 11.12 0.57
CA TYR A 169 -19.28 11.21 0.25
C TYR A 169 -18.84 9.91 -0.37
N HIS A 170 -18.04 10.02 -1.43
CA HIS A 170 -17.44 8.90 -2.15
C HIS A 170 -15.97 9.21 -2.37
N PHE A 171 -15.07 8.32 -1.97
CA PHE A 171 -13.65 8.48 -2.27
C PHE A 171 -12.99 7.13 -2.43
N GLY A 172 -11.83 7.10 -3.08
CA GLY A 172 -11.21 5.85 -3.42
C GLY A 172 -10.03 5.99 -4.36
N VAL A 173 -9.80 4.95 -5.14
CA VAL A 173 -8.74 4.89 -6.16
C VAL A 173 -9.31 4.48 -7.50
N LYS A 174 -8.93 5.21 -8.54
CA LYS A 174 -9.22 4.90 -9.94
C LYS A 174 -7.95 4.46 -10.68
N HIS A 175 -8.13 3.66 -11.73
CA HIS A 175 -7.12 3.37 -12.75
C HIS A 175 -7.83 3.40 -14.10
N ASP A 176 -7.31 4.18 -15.06
CA ASP A 176 -7.95 4.44 -16.35
C ASP A 176 -9.44 4.82 -16.22
N ASP A 177 -9.72 5.78 -15.32
CA ASP A 177 -11.06 6.27 -14.95
C ASP A 177 -12.02 5.22 -14.34
N GLN A 178 -11.59 3.96 -14.20
CA GLN A 178 -12.38 2.92 -13.53
C GLN A 178 -12.08 2.89 -12.04
N VAL A 179 -13.13 2.91 -11.22
CA VAL A 179 -13.03 2.76 -9.77
C VAL A 179 -12.56 1.36 -9.43
N THR A 180 -11.46 1.25 -8.68
CA THR A 180 -10.84 -0.02 -8.28
C THR A 180 -10.96 -0.31 -6.79
N MET A 181 -11.10 0.75 -5.98
CA MET A 181 -11.44 0.70 -4.57
C MET A 181 -12.27 1.93 -4.23
N GLU A 182 -13.34 1.75 -3.45
CA GLU A 182 -14.24 2.84 -3.05
C GLU A 182 -14.64 2.70 -1.58
N PHE A 183 -14.77 3.85 -0.93
CA PHE A 183 -15.38 4.04 0.38
C PHE A 183 -16.46 5.11 0.25
N SER A 184 -17.59 4.88 0.92
CA SER A 184 -18.70 5.83 0.93
C SER A 184 -19.31 5.96 2.32
N PHE A 185 -19.77 7.17 2.65
CA PHE A 185 -20.49 7.45 3.88
C PHE A 185 -21.43 8.64 3.72
N THR A 186 -22.48 8.69 4.53
CA THR A 186 -23.43 9.80 4.59
C THR A 186 -23.20 10.60 5.86
N LYS A 187 -22.94 11.89 5.71
CA LYS A 187 -22.90 12.85 6.82
C LYS A 187 -24.29 13.42 7.02
N LYS A 188 -24.79 13.37 8.25
CA LYS A 188 -26.08 13.96 8.63
C LYS A 188 -25.86 15.19 9.50
N ILE A 189 -26.51 16.30 9.17
CA ILE A 189 -26.47 17.54 9.93
C ILE A 189 -27.72 17.57 10.81
N HIS A 190 -27.54 17.58 12.13
CA HIS A 190 -28.65 17.58 13.08
C HIS A 190 -29.17 19.01 13.32
N LYS A 191 -30.47 19.12 13.64
CA LYS A 191 -31.04 20.37 14.16
C LYS A 191 -30.37 20.71 15.49
N SER A 192 -29.93 21.96 15.68
CA SER A 192 -29.43 22.42 16.97
C SER A 192 -30.60 22.48 17.96
N ASN A 193 -30.47 21.78 19.10
CA ASN A 193 -31.40 21.97 20.21
C ASN A 193 -31.09 23.34 20.83
N GLY A 194 -31.94 24.32 20.56
CA GLY A 194 -31.94 25.61 21.27
C GLY A 194 -32.40 25.46 22.71
#